data_AF-A0A1J3C806-F1
#
_entry.id   AF-A0A1J3C806-F1
#
_cell.length_a   1.000
_cell.length_b   1.000
_cell.length_c   1.000
_cell.angle_alpha   90.00
_cell.angle_beta   90.00
_cell.angle_gamma   90.00
#
_symmetry.space_group_name_H-M   'P 1'
#
loop_
_entity.id
_entity.type
_entity.pdbx_description
1 polymer ?
#
loop_
_entity_poly.entity_id
_entity_poly.type
_entity_poly.pdbx_seq_one_letter_code
_entity_poly.pdbx_strand_id
1 'polypeptide(L)'
;LQPSNGNNQFTYGVSFASAGAGALAGTFPGMVINLETQLNSFKNVERSLKSELGDAEAKKVLSRAVYLFHIGGNDYFYPLSANSSLFQSNSKEKFADFVIGNTTSV
;
A
#
# COMPACT_ATOMS: atom_id res chain seq x y z
N LEU A 1 0.10 2.69 -13.78
CA LEU A 1 -0.30 3.86 -14.58
C LEU A 1 -1.82 3.84 -14.71
N GLN A 2 -2.51 4.80 -14.09
CA GLN A 2 -3.95 4.99 -14.31
C GLN A 2 -4.10 5.82 -15.59
N PRO A 3 -5.02 5.48 -16.52
CA PRO A 3 -5.21 6.26 -17.73
C PRO A 3 -5.61 7.68 -17.33
N SER A 4 -4.86 8.69 -17.81
CA SER A 4 -5.21 10.10 -17.61
C SER A 4 -6.42 10.43 -18.48
N ASN A 5 -7.61 10.16 -17.98
CA ASN A 5 -8.82 10.79 -18.50
C ASN A 5 -9.11 11.99 -17.59
N GLY A 6 -9.33 13.17 -18.17
CA GLY A 6 -9.37 14.47 -17.47
C GLY A 6 -10.43 14.64 -16.38
N ASN A 7 -11.18 13.59 -16.05
CA ASN A 7 -12.05 13.47 -14.89
C ASN A 7 -11.59 12.24 -14.09
N ASN A 8 -11.24 12.43 -12.81
CA ASN A 8 -10.78 11.35 -11.93
C ASN A 8 -11.85 10.26 -11.79
N GLN A 9 -11.76 9.23 -12.63
CA GLN A 9 -12.73 8.14 -12.74
C GLN A 9 -12.54 7.09 -11.64
N PHE A 10 -12.45 7.51 -10.38
CA PHE A 10 -12.22 6.62 -9.23
C PHE A 10 -13.34 5.57 -9.06
N THR A 11 -14.53 5.82 -9.62
CA THR A 11 -15.63 4.85 -9.67
C THR A 11 -15.32 3.59 -10.48
N TYR A 12 -14.34 3.64 -11.38
CA TYR A 12 -13.91 2.49 -12.19
C TYR A 12 -12.69 1.76 -11.62
N GLY A 13 -12.06 2.33 -10.60
CA GLY A 13 -10.89 1.76 -9.94
C GLY A 13 -9.65 2.64 -10.03
N VAL A 14 -8.69 2.33 -9.16
CA VAL A 14 -7.43 3.05 -8.98
C VAL A 14 -6.43 2.08 -8.34
N SER A 15 -5.15 2.25 -8.67
CA SER A 15 -4.07 1.53 -8.02
C SER A 15 -3.17 2.52 -7.29
N PHE A 16 -2.92 2.24 -6.02
CA PHE A 16 -1.97 2.98 -5.18
C PHE A 16 -0.64 2.23 -5.02
N ALA A 17 -0.50 1.05 -5.64
CA ALA A 17 0.65 0.19 -5.46
C ALA A 17 1.94 0.85 -5.97
N SER A 18 3.02 0.66 -5.22
CA SER A 18 4.37 1.02 -5.62
C SER A 18 5.24 -0.24 -5.64
N ALA A 19 5.94 -0.49 -6.75
CA ALA A 19 6.57 -1.78 -7.04
C ALA A 19 7.57 -2.24 -5.96
N GLY A 20 8.32 -1.31 -5.36
CA GLY A 20 9.29 -1.61 -4.30
C GLY A 20 8.74 -1.50 -2.88
N ALA A 21 7.46 -1.16 -2.70
CA ALA A 21 6.91 -0.95 -1.37
C ALA A 21 6.92 -2.25 -0.55
N GLY A 22 7.27 -2.10 0.73
CA GLY A 22 7.15 -3.13 1.75
C GLY A 22 6.14 -2.75 2.82
N ALA A 23 5.84 -3.71 3.69
CA ALA A 23 5.06 -3.50 4.90
C ALA A 23 5.84 -2.64 5.91
N LEU A 24 7.17 -2.66 5.85
CA LEU A 24 8.04 -1.85 6.68
C LEU A 24 8.28 -0.49 6.02
N ALA A 25 8.11 0.60 6.77
CA ALA A 25 8.42 1.95 6.30
C ALA A 25 9.90 2.12 5.90
N GLY A 26 10.79 1.27 6.44
CA GLY A 26 12.21 1.24 6.13
C GLY A 26 12.58 0.50 4.84
N THR A 27 11.61 -0.07 4.12
CA THR A 27 11.85 -0.77 2.85
C THR A 27 11.95 0.24 1.70
N PHE A 28 13.13 0.31 1.06
CA PHE A 28 13.46 1.30 0.01
C PHE A 28 13.08 2.75 0.38
N PRO A 29 13.57 3.27 1.52
CA PRO A 29 13.10 4.53 2.08
C PRO A 29 13.40 5.68 1.12
N GLY A 30 12.40 6.54 0.89
CA GLY A 30 12.48 7.68 -0.03
C GLY A 30 12.41 7.35 -1.52
N MET A 31 12.40 6.06 -1.90
CA MET A 31 12.32 5.62 -3.30
C MET A 31 10.94 5.07 -3.68
N VAL A 32 10.08 4.81 -2.69
CA VAL A 32 8.79 4.14 -2.88
C VAL A 32 7.67 4.90 -2.16
N ILE A 33 6.43 4.65 -2.60
CA ILE A 33 5.25 5.06 -1.84
C ILE A 33 5.02 3.97 -0.80
N ASN A 34 5.37 4.23 0.46
CA ASN A 34 5.21 3.26 1.53
C ASN A 34 3.73 2.92 1.79
N LEU A 35 3.47 1.79 2.45
CA LEU A 35 2.11 1.28 2.68
C LEU A 35 1.19 2.30 3.35
N GLU A 36 1.68 3.04 4.35
CA GLU A 36 0.91 4.11 5.02
C GLU A 36 0.48 5.20 4.04
N THR A 37 1.38 5.64 3.16
CA THR A 37 1.08 6.65 2.14
C THR A 37 0.09 6.10 1.11
N GLN A 38 0.20 4.83 0.70
CA GLN A 38 -0.78 4.19 -0.18
C GLN A 38 -2.18 4.17 0.44
N LEU A 39 -2.28 3.85 1.74
CA LEU A 39 -3.54 3.88 2.48
C LEU A 39 -4.10 5.30 2.62
N ASN A 40 -3.24 6.30 2.84
CA ASN A 40 -3.65 7.69 2.87
C ASN A 40 -4.16 8.16 1.49
N SER A 41 -3.55 7.71 0.39
CA SER A 41 -4.09 7.95 -0.96
C SER A 41 -5.46 7.31 -1.15
N PHE A 42 -5.70 6.10 -0.63
CA PHE A 42 -7.04 5.49 -0.63
C PHE A 42 -8.06 6.34 0.15
N LYS A 43 -7.71 6.78 1.37
CA LYS A 43 -8.57 7.67 2.17
C LYS A 43 -8.87 8.99 1.46
N ASN A 44 -7.93 9.53 0.68
CA ASN A 44 -8.16 10.72 -0.14
C ASN A 44 -9.18 10.44 -1.25
N VAL A 45 -9.06 9.30 -1.94
CA VAL A 45 -10.03 8.88 -2.96
C VAL A 45 -11.41 8.63 -2.36
N GLU A 46 -11.51 8.01 -1.19
CA GLU A 46 -12.78 7.87 -0.46
C GLU A 46 -13.45 9.23 -0.24
N ARG A 47 -12.67 10.24 0.22
CA ARG A 47 -13.18 11.61 0.42
C ARG A 47 -13.61 12.26 -0.88
N SER A 48 -12.86 12.09 -1.97
CA SER A 48 -13.24 12.58 -3.30
C SER A 48 -14.54 11.94 -3.78
N LEU A 49 -14.69 10.62 -3.65
CA LEU A 49 -15.92 9.91 -4.02
C LEU A 49 -17.13 10.42 -3.22
N LYS A 50 -16.98 10.66 -1.92
CA LYS A 50 -18.06 11.24 -1.09
C LYS A 50 -18.42 12.66 -1.53
N SER A 51 -17.43 13.48 -1.87
CA SER A 51 -17.66 14.86 -2.33
C SER A 51 -18.34 14.91 -3.71
N GLU A 52 -18.05 13.97 -4.59
CA GLU A 52 -18.55 13.95 -5.97
C GLU A 52 -19.91 13.25 -6.10
N LEU A 53 -20.14 12.17 -5.34
CA LEU A 53 -21.31 11.30 -5.48
C LEU A 53 -22.30 11.40 -4.31
N GLY A 54 -21.88 11.99 -3.19
CA GLY A 54 -22.58 11.92 -1.91
C GLY A 54 -22.32 10.60 -1.15
N ASP A 55 -22.62 10.60 0.15
CA ASP A 55 -22.26 9.50 1.06
C ASP A 55 -22.89 8.15 0.68
N ALA A 56 -24.15 8.15 0.24
CA ALA A 56 -24.89 6.93 -0.06
C ALA A 56 -24.30 6.19 -1.27
N GLU A 57 -24.05 6.90 -2.37
CA GLU A 57 -23.51 6.28 -3.58
C GLU A 57 -22.02 5.96 -3.44
N ALA A 58 -21.23 6.81 -2.77
CA ALA A 58 -19.84 6.51 -2.44
C ALA A 58 -19.71 5.23 -1.61
N LYS A 59 -20.55 5.06 -0.58
CA LYS A 59 -20.59 3.83 0.24
C LYS A 59 -20.92 2.60 -0.60
N LYS A 60 -21.84 2.71 -1.57
CA LYS A 60 -22.22 1.61 -2.47
C LYS A 60 -21.10 1.25 -3.44
N VAL A 61 -20.34 2.22 -3.95
CA VAL A 61 -19.14 1.97 -4.76
C VAL A 61 -18.11 1.21 -3.93
N LEU A 62 -17.76 1.73 -2.75
CA LEU A 62 -16.72 1.15 -1.89
C LEU A 62 -17.10 -0.23 -1.36
N SER A 63 -18.37 -0.49 -1.04
CA SER A 63 -18.82 -1.80 -0.54
C SER A 63 -18.84 -2.90 -1.61
N ARG A 64 -18.87 -2.51 -2.89
CA ARG A 64 -18.87 -3.42 -4.04
C ARG A 64 -17.50 -3.54 -4.72
N ALA A 65 -16.54 -2.72 -4.32
CA ALA A 65 -15.19 -2.75 -4.85
C ALA A 65 -14.46 -4.03 -4.43
N VAL A 66 -13.54 -4.47 -5.29
CA VAL A 66 -12.59 -5.54 -4.97
C VAL A 66 -11.28 -4.89 -4.52
N TYR A 67 -10.80 -5.29 -3.34
CA TYR A 67 -9.56 -4.79 -2.77
C TYR A 67 -8.46 -5.83 -2.97
N LEU A 68 -7.37 -5.43 -3.63
CA LEU A 68 -6.20 -6.27 -3.84
C LEU A 68 -5.00 -5.67 -3.11
N PHE A 69 -4.39 -6.46 -2.23
CA PHE A 69 -3.19 -6.09 -1.49
C PHE A 69 -2.06 -7.05 -1.84
N HIS A 70 -0.89 -6.50 -2.15
CA HIS A 70 0.33 -7.27 -2.37
C HIS A 70 1.50 -6.49 -1.77
N ILE A 71 1.97 -6.95 -0.62
CA ILE A 71 2.99 -6.28 0.20
C ILE A 71 3.78 -7.35 0.98
N GLY A 72 4.93 -7.01 1.56
CA GLY A 72 5.75 -7.93 2.36
C GLY A 72 6.95 -8.49 1.60
N GLY A 73 6.79 -8.84 0.32
CA GLY A 73 7.86 -9.47 -0.47
C GLY A 73 9.15 -8.63 -0.56
N ASN A 74 8.99 -7.32 -0.75
CA ASN A 74 10.12 -6.40 -0.84
C ASN A 74 10.87 -6.23 0.49
N ASP A 75 10.22 -6.46 1.64
CA ASP A 75 10.87 -6.40 2.95
C ASP A 75 11.93 -7.49 3.13
N TYR A 76 11.74 -8.65 2.48
CA TYR A 76 12.75 -9.71 2.44
C TYR A 76 13.85 -9.45 1.41
N PHE A 77 13.50 -8.84 0.28
CA PHE A 77 14.46 -8.55 -0.78
C PHE A 77 15.39 -7.38 -0.44
N TYR A 78 14.86 -6.32 0.16
CA TYR A 78 15.60 -5.08 0.39
C TYR A 78 16.89 -5.28 1.20
N PRO A 79 16.89 -6.00 2.35
CA PRO A 79 18.12 -6.23 3.12
C PRO A 79 19.22 -6.95 2.34
N LEU A 80 18.85 -7.83 1.40
CA LEU A 80 19.80 -8.51 0.52
C LEU A 80 20.43 -7.53 -0.48
N SER A 81 19.61 -6.67 -1.09
CA SER A 81 20.08 -5.66 -2.05
C SER A 81 20.91 -4.56 -1.39
N ALA A 82 20.61 -4.23 -0.14
CA ALA A 82 21.29 -3.20 0.65
C ALA A 82 22.55 -3.71 1.38
N ASN A 83 22.93 -4.98 1.19
CA ASN A 83 24.06 -5.63 1.88
C ASN A 83 23.99 -5.48 3.42
N SER A 84 22.81 -5.71 3.99
CA SER A 84 22.53 -5.53 5.41
C SER A 84 22.92 -6.74 6.26
N SER A 85 23.33 -6.52 7.51
CA SER A 85 23.55 -7.57 8.53
C SER A 85 22.26 -7.99 9.27
N LEU A 86 21.08 -7.57 8.78
CA LEU A 86 19.78 -7.83 9.41
C LEU A 86 19.55 -9.33 9.68
N PHE A 87 19.90 -10.20 8.74
CA PHE A 87 19.75 -11.66 8.89
C PHE A 87 20.87 -12.33 9.69
N GLN A 88 21.92 -11.61 10.06
CA GLN A 88 22.94 -12.09 11.01
C GLN A 88 22.51 -11.81 12.46
N SER A 89 21.69 -10.78 12.67
CA SER A 89 21.26 -10.29 13.98
C SER A 89 19.85 -10.73 14.39
N ASN A 90 19.04 -11.23 13.45
CA ASN A 90 17.68 -11.70 13.69
C ASN A 90 17.44 -13.06 13.01
N SER A 91 16.65 -13.93 13.66
CA SER A 91 16.16 -15.13 13.01
C SER A 91 15.17 -14.77 11.89
N LYS A 92 15.06 -15.64 10.89
CA LYS A 92 14.17 -15.44 9.74
C LYS A 92 12.70 -15.42 10.18
N GLU A 93 12.35 -16.23 11.16
CA GLU A 93 11.02 -16.35 11.75
C GLU A 93 10.63 -15.04 12.44
N LYS A 94 11.50 -14.50 13.30
CA LYS A 94 11.26 -13.22 13.98
C LYS A 94 11.09 -12.07 12.99
N PHE A 95 11.85 -12.09 11.90
CA PHE A 95 11.69 -11.08 10.86
C PHE A 95 10.37 -11.24 10.09
N ALA A 96 9.95 -12.47 9.80
CA ALA A 96 8.66 -12.73 9.17
C ALA A 96 7.49 -12.26 10.05
N ASP A 97 7.56 -12.53 11.36
CA ASP A 97 6.58 -12.02 12.33
C ASP A 97 6.51 -10.49 12.33
N PHE A 98 7.65 -9.82 12.21
CA PHE A 98 7.71 -8.36 12.13
C PHE A 98 7.07 -7.80 10.85
N VAL A 99 7.30 -8.43 9.69
CA VAL A 99 6.69 -8.04 8.41
C VAL A 99 5.17 -8.27 8.44
N ILE A 100 4.71 -9.42 8.95
CA ILE A 100 3.29 -9.75 9.06
C ILE A 100 2.60 -8.80 10.05
N GLY A 101 3.19 -8.58 11.22
CA GLY A 101 2.64 -7.68 12.24
C GLY A 101 2.43 -6.26 11.69
N ASN A 102 3.44 -5.72 10.99
CA ASN A 102 3.31 -4.39 10.39
C ASN A 102 2.29 -4.34 9.25
N THR A 103 2.08 -5.42 8.49
CA THR A 103 1.04 -5.45 7.44
C THR A 103 -0.37 -5.21 8.00
N THR A 104 -0.60 -5.57 9.27
CA THR A 104 -1.91 -5.43 9.94
C THR A 104 -2.04 -4.19 10.82
N SER A 105 -0.96 -3.43 10.99
CA SER A 105 -0.87 -2.34 11.98
C SER A 105 -0.87 -0.93 11.37
N VAL A 106 -1.01 -0.81 10.03
CA VAL A 106 -0.98 0.46 9.29
C VAL A 106 -2.36 1.10 9.18
#